data_AF-A0ABD6DL15-F1
#
_entry.id   AF-A0ABD6DL15-F1
#
_cell.length_a   1.000
_cell.length_b   1.000
_cell.length_c   1.000
_cell.angle_alpha   90.00
_cell.angle_beta   90.00
_cell.angle_gamma   90.00
#
_symmetry.space_group_name_H-M   'P 1'
#
loop_
_entity.id
_entity.type
_entity.pdbx_description
1 polymer ?
#
loop_
_entity_poly.entity_id
_entity_poly.type
_entity_poly.pdbx_seq_one_letter_code
_entity_poly.pdbx_strand_id
1 'polypeptide(L)'
;MTSDRDPSLVARMREIEIRRSWQSPDSFTDTEEVVALSQEFMEVAFQDDDFRFLNTALKLNDWIRSYGTDPELVSEIEVAEEKSLRKLRERRGIEL
;
A
#
# COMPACT_ATOMS: atom_id res chain seq x y z
N MET A 1 -16.58 -16.93 -4.65
CA MET A 1 -15.31 -17.42 -5.21
C MET A 1 -14.23 -17.05 -4.21
N THR A 2 -13.69 -18.02 -3.49
CA THR A 2 -12.50 -17.79 -2.67
C THR A 2 -11.33 -17.66 -3.64
N SER A 3 -10.85 -16.43 -3.83
CA SER A 3 -9.57 -16.18 -4.50
C SER A 3 -8.53 -17.05 -3.79
N ASP A 4 -7.84 -17.94 -4.53
CA ASP A 4 -6.64 -18.63 -4.05
C ASP A 4 -5.57 -17.54 -3.87
N ARG A 5 -5.65 -16.85 -2.74
CA ARG A 5 -4.78 -15.72 -2.42
C ARG A 5 -3.35 -16.20 -2.44
N ASP A 6 -2.47 -15.40 -3.04
CA ASP A 6 -1.04 -15.65 -2.95
C ASP A 6 -0.64 -15.65 -1.45
N PRO A 7 -0.26 -16.82 -0.89
CA PRO A 7 0.08 -16.91 0.53
C PRO A 7 1.31 -16.07 0.89
N SER A 8 2.17 -15.80 -0.09
CA SER A 8 3.39 -15.00 0.11
C SER A 8 3.05 -13.53 0.38
N LEU A 9 2.06 -12.98 -0.32
CA LEU A 9 1.60 -11.61 -0.21
C LEU A 9 0.93 -11.34 1.14
N VAL A 10 0.10 -12.29 1.60
CA VAL A 10 -0.50 -12.25 2.95
C VAL A 10 0.58 -12.33 4.03
N ALA A 11 1.57 -13.20 3.87
CA ALA A 11 2.68 -13.33 4.81
C ALA A 11 3.50 -12.04 4.87
N ARG A 12 3.80 -11.42 3.72
CA ARG A 12 4.54 -10.16 3.60
C ARG A 12 3.80 -9.01 4.26
N MET A 13 2.51 -8.85 3.97
CA MET A 13 1.65 -7.85 4.63
C MET A 13 1.67 -8.04 6.15
N ARG A 14 1.53 -9.28 6.64
CA ARG A 14 1.59 -9.58 8.08
C ARG A 14 2.95 -9.27 8.70
N GLU A 15 4.04 -9.60 8.02
CA GLU A 15 5.39 -9.30 8.50
C GLU A 15 5.57 -7.80 8.72
N ILE A 16 5.19 -7.00 7.71
CA ILE A 16 5.21 -5.54 7.76
C ILE A 16 4.36 -5.03 8.91
N GLU A 17 3.13 -5.57 9.06
CA GLU A 17 2.19 -5.21 10.12
C GLU A 17 2.68 -5.52 11.54
N ILE A 18 3.24 -6.72 11.74
CA ILE A 18 3.74 -7.16 13.04
C ILE A 18 4.99 -6.38 13.44
N ARG A 19 5.93 -6.18 12.50
CA ARG A 19 7.18 -5.47 12.76
C ARG A 19 7.02 -3.95 12.77
N ARG A 20 5.88 -3.45 12.28
CA ARG A 20 5.61 -2.02 12.10
C ARG A 20 6.71 -1.33 11.28
N SER A 21 7.13 -1.99 10.20
CA SER A 21 8.26 -1.54 9.37
C SER A 21 8.11 -0.09 8.89
N TRP A 22 6.88 0.38 8.69
CA TRP A 22 6.61 1.78 8.31
C TRP A 22 6.96 2.83 9.39
N GLN A 23 7.33 2.46 10.61
CA GLN A 23 7.64 3.40 11.70
C GLN A 23 9.13 3.72 11.88
N SER A 24 10.01 3.14 11.05
CA SER A 24 11.46 3.33 11.18
C SER A 24 12.10 3.52 9.80
N PRO A 25 13.04 4.48 9.65
CA PRO A 25 13.77 4.70 8.39
C PRO A 25 14.60 3.49 7.96
N ASP A 26 15.06 2.66 8.91
CA ASP A 26 15.97 1.54 8.64
C ASP A 26 15.23 0.24 8.25
N SER A 27 13.89 0.25 8.22
CA SER A 27 13.12 -0.97 7.97
C SER A 27 13.14 -1.44 6.52
N PHE A 28 13.39 -0.53 5.59
CA PHE A 28 13.47 -0.82 4.17
C PHE A 28 14.72 -0.17 3.60
N THR A 29 15.41 -0.89 2.73
CA THR A 29 16.67 -0.44 2.12
C THR A 29 16.49 0.05 0.69
N ASP A 30 15.34 -0.24 0.08
CA ASP A 30 15.04 0.04 -1.32
C ASP A 30 13.65 0.68 -1.41
N THR A 31 13.61 1.98 -1.72
CA THR A 31 12.36 2.73 -1.85
C THR A 31 11.55 2.26 -3.06
N GLU A 32 12.19 1.84 -4.15
CA GLU A 32 11.49 1.33 -5.34
C GLU A 32 10.76 0.02 -5.02
N GLU A 33 11.38 -0.88 -4.24
CA GLU A 33 10.73 -2.10 -3.76
C GLU A 33 9.50 -1.76 -2.90
N VAL A 34 9.59 -0.76 -2.02
CA VAL A 34 8.47 -0.34 -1.17
C VAL A 34 7.33 0.26 -1.99
N VAL A 35 7.64 1.04 -3.04
CA VAL A 35 6.65 1.57 -3.99
C VAL A 35 5.93 0.43 -4.70
N ALA A 36 6.67 -0.51 -5.28
CA ALA A 36 6.09 -1.65 -5.98
C ALA A 36 5.18 -2.48 -5.05
N LEU A 37 5.63 -2.73 -3.82
CA LEU A 37 4.85 -3.47 -2.84
C LEU A 37 3.57 -2.73 -2.40
N SER A 38 3.65 -1.41 -2.24
CA SER A 38 2.47 -0.60 -1.93
C SER A 38 1.43 -0.68 -3.05
N GLN A 39 1.87 -0.56 -4.30
CA GLN A 39 0.99 -0.65 -5.47
C GLN A 39 0.32 -2.03 -5.58
N GLU A 40 1.09 -3.11 -5.37
CA GLU A 40 0.58 -4.48 -5.37
C GLU A 40 -0.49 -4.68 -4.27
N PHE A 41 -0.24 -4.17 -3.06
CA PHE A 41 -1.22 -4.20 -1.97
C PHE A 41 -2.50 -3.40 -2.29
N MET A 42 -2.39 -2.23 -2.93
CA MET A 42 -3.57 -1.49 -3.37
C MET A 42 -4.37 -2.28 -4.39
N GLU A 43 -3.71 -2.84 -5.41
CA GLU A 43 -4.37 -3.64 -6.44
C GLU A 43 -5.14 -4.81 -5.84
N VAL A 44 -4.50 -5.61 -4.98
CA VAL A 44 -5.13 -6.73 -4.28
C VAL A 44 -6.31 -6.26 -3.43
N ALA A 45 -6.17 -5.13 -2.73
CA ALA A 45 -7.26 -4.59 -1.92
C ALA A 45 -8.52 -4.29 -2.74
N PHE A 46 -8.37 -3.83 -3.99
CA PHE A 46 -9.52 -3.54 -4.86
C PHE A 46 -10.10 -4.77 -5.55
N GLN A 47 -9.25 -5.72 -5.95
CA GLN A 47 -9.67 -6.97 -6.57
C GLN A 47 -10.47 -7.83 -5.58
N ASP A 48 -9.97 -7.94 -4.35
CA ASP A 48 -10.52 -8.84 -3.33
C ASP A 48 -11.41 -8.16 -2.28
N ASP A 49 -11.58 -6.82 -2.35
CA ASP A 49 -12.27 -6.00 -1.34
C ASP A 49 -11.68 -6.20 0.09
N ASP A 50 -10.36 -6.44 0.17
CA ASP A 50 -9.63 -6.70 1.42
C ASP A 50 -8.84 -5.47 1.87
N PHE A 51 -9.51 -4.61 2.66
CA PHE A 51 -8.94 -3.34 3.10
C PHE A 51 -7.77 -3.45 4.08
N ARG A 52 -7.38 -4.65 4.52
CA ARG A 52 -6.13 -4.84 5.28
C ARG A 52 -4.92 -4.57 4.39
N PHE A 53 -4.98 -4.99 3.13
CA PHE A 53 -3.94 -4.66 2.15
C PHE A 53 -3.92 -3.17 1.86
N LEU A 54 -5.08 -2.54 1.68
CA LEU A 54 -5.16 -1.08 1.48
C LEU A 54 -4.53 -0.33 2.66
N ASN A 55 -4.88 -0.69 3.89
CA ASN A 55 -4.32 -0.07 5.08
C ASN A 55 -2.80 -0.24 5.16
N THR A 56 -2.29 -1.42 4.79
CA THR A 56 -0.84 -1.67 4.76
C THR A 56 -0.16 -0.84 3.67
N ALA A 57 -0.75 -0.73 2.48
CA ALA A 57 -0.25 0.11 1.39
C ALA A 57 -0.16 1.59 1.81
N LEU A 58 -1.20 2.13 2.46
CA LEU A 58 -1.20 3.51 2.95
C LEU A 58 -0.07 3.77 3.97
N LYS A 59 0.22 2.80 4.84
CA LYS A 59 1.36 2.91 5.76
C LYS A 59 2.71 2.89 5.06
N LEU A 60 2.86 2.07 4.01
CA LEU A 60 4.06 2.08 3.19
C LEU A 60 4.21 3.42 2.47
N ASN A 61 3.12 4.00 1.98
CA ASN A 61 3.12 5.35 1.40
C ASN A 61 3.55 6.41 2.42
N ASP A 62 3.05 6.36 3.64
CA ASP A 62 3.49 7.25 4.72
C ASP A 62 4.98 7.11 5.02
N TRP A 63 5.50 5.88 4.98
CA TRP A 63 6.94 5.63 5.11
C TRP A 63 7.72 6.26 3.95
N ILE A 64 7.27 6.09 2.71
CA ILE A 64 7.90 6.70 1.53
C ILE A 64 7.90 8.23 1.63
N ARG A 65 6.80 8.86 2.07
CA ARG A 65 6.76 10.31 2.29
C ARG A 65 7.72 10.79 3.38
N SER A 66 7.90 9.98 4.43
CA SER A 66 8.68 10.36 5.61
C SER A 66 10.18 10.15 5.40
N TYR A 67 10.56 9.13 4.64
CA TYR A 67 11.95 8.65 4.56
C TYR A 67 12.48 8.47 3.14
N GLY A 68 11.60 8.42 2.13
CA GLY A 68 11.98 8.36 0.73
C GLY A 68 12.71 9.63 0.32
N THR A 69 13.85 9.46 -0.37
CA THR A 69 14.68 10.59 -0.82
C THR A 69 14.40 11.00 -2.26
N ASP A 70 13.63 10.21 -3.01
CA ASP A 70 13.30 10.45 -4.40
C ASP A 70 11.92 11.14 -4.52
N PRO A 71 11.87 12.42 -4.93
CA PRO A 71 10.61 13.14 -5.11
C PRO A 71 9.71 12.55 -6.21
N GLU A 72 10.27 11.88 -7.23
CA GLU A 72 9.49 11.27 -8.31
C GLU A 72 8.71 10.07 -7.78
N LEU A 73 9.35 9.22 -6.97
CA LEU A 73 8.68 8.09 -6.31
C LEU A 73 7.61 8.54 -5.32
N VAL A 74 7.85 9.62 -4.57
CA VAL A 74 6.83 10.23 -3.69
C VAL A 74 5.63 10.71 -4.51
N SER A 75 5.88 11.38 -5.64
CA SER A 75 4.81 11.84 -6.52
C SER A 75 4.01 10.68 -7.11
N GLU A 76 4.69 9.60 -7.51
CA GLU A 76 4.07 8.39 -8.04
C GLU A 76 3.09 7.78 -7.05
N ILE A 77 3.48 7.61 -5.78
CA ILE A 77 2.59 7.03 -4.77
C ILE A 77 1.42 7.94 -4.41
N GLU A 78 1.58 9.26 -4.48
CA GLU A 78 0.50 10.21 -4.22
C GLU A 78 -0.58 10.11 -5.30
N VAL A 79 -0.17 10.07 -6.56
CA VAL A 79 -1.09 9.91 -7.69
C VAL A 79 -1.80 8.54 -7.63
N ALA A 80 -1.05 7.48 -7.34
CA ALA A 80 -1.61 6.13 -7.23
C ALA A 80 -2.61 6.01 -6.07
N GLU A 81 -2.29 6.59 -4.91
CA GLU A 81 -3.15 6.61 -3.74
C GLU A 81 -4.43 7.41 -4.00
N GLU A 82 -4.32 8.62 -4.55
CA GLU A 82 -5.48 9.48 -4.81
C GLU A 82 -6.46 8.79 -5.77
N LYS A 83 -5.92 8.22 -6.86
CA LYS A 83 -6.71 7.46 -7.83
C LYS A 83 -7.42 6.27 -7.18
N SER A 84 -6.73 5.56 -6.30
CA SER A 84 -7.26 4.41 -5.56
C SER A 84 -8.38 4.82 -4.60
N LEU A 85 -8.13 5.80 -3.75
CA LEU A 85 -9.13 6.28 -2.77
C LEU A 85 -10.35 6.90 -3.46
N ARG A 86 -10.17 7.58 -4.59
CA ARG A 86 -11.28 8.09 -5.42
C ARG A 86 -12.17 6.96 -5.93
N LYS A 87 -11.58 5.93 -6.54
CA LYS A 87 -12.32 4.73 -6.98
C LYS A 87 -13.05 4.04 -5.82
N LEU A 88 -12.43 3.98 -4.63
CA LEU A 88 -13.07 3.40 -3.45
C LEU A 88 -14.31 4.20 -3.06
N ARG A 89 -14.20 5.53 -3.01
CA ARG A 89 -15.31 6.43 -2.68
C ARG A 89 -16.48 6.25 -3.65
N GLU A 90 -16.18 6.23 -4.95
CA GLU A 90 -17.18 5.98 -6.01
C GLU A 90 -17.88 4.63 -5.81
N ARG A 91 -17.12 3.54 -5.58
CA ARG A 91 -17.68 2.20 -5.34
C ARG A 91 -18.54 2.13 -4.08
N ARG A 92 -18.25 2.95 -3.07
CA ARG A 92 -18.94 2.97 -1.76
C ARG A 92 -20.06 4.02 -1.69
N GLY A 93 -20.23 4.85 -2.72
CA GLY A 93 -21.23 5.92 -2.72
C GLY A 93 -20.99 7.00 -1.66
N ILE A 94 -19.72 7.31 -1.37
CA ILE A 94 -19.36 8.34 -0.38
C ILE A 94 -19.26 9.69 -1.11
N GLU A 95 -20.19 10.60 -0.82
CA GLU A 95 -20.20 11.98 -1.32
C GLU A 95 -19.39 12.93 -0.42
N LEU A 96 -18.85 14.02 -1.00
CA LEU A 96 -18.02 15.03 -0.32
C LEU A 96 -18.86 16.18 0.24
#